data_AF-A0A9D5B0X7-F1
#
_entry.id   AF-A0A9D5B0X7-F1
#
_cell.length_a   1.000
_cell.length_b   1.000
_cell.length_c   1.000
_cell.angle_alpha   90.00
_cell.angle_beta   90.00
_cell.angle_gamma   90.00
#
_symmetry.space_group_name_H-M   'P 1'
#
loop_
_entity.id
_entity.type
_entity.pdbx_description
1 polymer ?
#
loop_
_entity_poly.entity_id
_entity_poly.type
_entity_poly.pdbx_seq_one_letter_code
_entity_poly.pdbx_strand_id
1 'polypeptide(L)'
;SNPIQLLAKIGGFVTTIFAILGITLATITTNIAANVVAPANALVNLNPMLFTFRRGAILTAFLGVVFQPWKLLKSSESFVYTWLVGYSALMGPIGGIILVDYYLVKKTNLSIEDLYSRNSLGAYYYSKGFNVAAIVALVVGVLPVIPGFLHKVGTLKSVSESFVVIYNNAWFVSFFSAGLFYWIMSCLKNK
;
A
#
# COMPACT_ATOMS: atom_id res chain seq x y z
N SER A 1 -16.65 -9.25 14.09
CA SER A 1 -16.61 -10.42 15.00
C SER A 1 -15.15 -10.71 15.35
N ASN A 2 -14.80 -10.78 16.65
CA ASN A 2 -13.43 -11.07 17.09
C ASN A 2 -13.23 -12.61 17.11
N PRO A 3 -12.24 -13.18 16.39
CA PRO A 3 -11.99 -14.63 16.35
C PRO A 3 -11.80 -15.26 17.73
N ILE A 4 -11.21 -14.53 18.67
CA ILE A 4 -10.97 -15.00 20.05
C ILE A 4 -12.31 -15.16 20.80
N GLN A 5 -13.25 -14.24 20.59
CA GLN A 5 -14.58 -14.32 21.19
C GLN A 5 -15.42 -15.44 20.55
N LEU A 6 -15.21 -15.71 19.27
CA LEU A 6 -15.85 -16.83 18.55
C LEU A 6 -15.34 -18.18 19.06
N LEU A 7 -14.03 -18.28 19.31
CA LEU A 7 -13.42 -19.45 19.91
C LEU A 7 -13.89 -19.72 21.34
N ALA A 8 -14.07 -18.66 22.13
CA ALA A 8 -14.67 -18.77 23.47
C ALA A 8 -16.11 -19.33 23.43
N LYS A 9 -16.84 -19.14 22.32
CA LYS A 9 -18.19 -19.70 22.14
C LYS A 9 -18.22 -21.17 21.71
N ILE A 10 -17.16 -21.70 21.09
CA ILE A 10 -17.07 -23.12 20.69
C ILE A 10 -16.92 -24.01 21.94
N GLY A 11 -16.17 -23.54 22.95
CA GLY A 11 -15.97 -24.26 24.21
C GLY A 11 -15.03 -25.46 24.12
N GLY A 12 -14.66 -26.01 25.28
CA GLY A 12 -13.78 -27.17 25.42
C GLY A 12 -12.31 -26.82 25.67
N PHE A 13 -11.74 -27.37 26.76
CA PHE A 13 -10.35 -27.12 27.17
C PHE A 13 -9.34 -27.47 26.08
N VAL A 14 -9.47 -28.67 25.49
CA VAL A 14 -8.58 -29.18 24.43
C VAL A 14 -8.68 -28.33 23.16
N THR A 15 -9.90 -28.02 22.72
CA THR A 15 -10.16 -27.18 21.55
C THR A 15 -9.56 -25.77 21.71
N THR A 16 -9.68 -25.19 22.91
CA THR A 16 -9.12 -23.88 23.22
C THR A 16 -7.58 -23.88 23.13
N ILE A 17 -6.92 -24.92 23.64
CA ILE A 17 -5.45 -25.06 23.54
C ILE A 17 -5.01 -25.13 22.08
N PHE A 18 -5.60 -26.03 21.29
CA PHE A 18 -5.23 -26.17 19.87
C PHE A 18 -5.50 -24.89 19.08
N ALA A 19 -6.59 -24.20 19.37
CA ALA A 19 -6.93 -22.96 18.68
C ALA A 19 -6.00 -21.79 19.04
N ILE A 20 -5.62 -21.63 20.31
CA ILE A 20 -4.66 -20.60 20.72
C ILE A 20 -3.30 -20.88 20.08
N LEU A 21 -2.83 -22.13 20.09
CA LEU A 21 -1.59 -22.51 19.42
C LEU A 21 -1.66 -22.22 17.92
N GLY A 22 -2.76 -22.61 17.28
CA GLY A 22 -3.00 -22.38 15.85
C GLY A 22 -3.03 -20.89 15.49
N ILE A 23 -3.77 -20.07 16.24
CA ILE A 23 -3.83 -18.61 16.02
C ILE A 23 -2.47 -17.97 16.26
N THR A 24 -1.76 -18.37 17.32
CA THR A 24 -0.43 -17.82 17.63
C THR A 24 0.54 -18.14 16.50
N LEU A 25 0.58 -19.40 16.07
CA LEU A 25 1.45 -19.82 14.97
C LEU A 25 1.09 -19.08 13.67
N ALA A 26 -0.19 -19.04 13.30
CA ALA A 26 -0.66 -18.35 12.09
C ALA A 26 -0.35 -16.84 12.13
N THR A 27 -0.47 -16.22 13.31
CA THR A 27 -0.16 -14.80 13.49
C THR A 27 1.34 -14.56 13.31
N ILE A 28 2.20 -15.37 13.92
CA ILE A 28 3.66 -15.23 13.81
C ILE A 28 4.11 -15.42 12.37
N THR A 29 3.67 -16.50 11.72
CA THR A 29 4.11 -16.83 10.35
C THR A 29 3.66 -15.78 9.33
N THR A 30 2.40 -15.35 9.40
CA THR A 30 1.85 -14.36 8.48
C THR A 30 2.43 -12.97 8.73
N ASN A 31 2.55 -12.55 10.00
CA ASN A 31 2.99 -11.20 10.32
C ASN A 31 4.46 -10.96 9.97
N ILE A 32 5.34 -11.94 10.17
CA ILE A 32 6.74 -11.83 9.76
C ILE A 32 6.83 -11.72 8.24
N ALA A 33 6.20 -12.65 7.50
CA ALA A 33 6.30 -12.70 6.06
C ALA A 33 5.67 -11.47 5.37
N ALA A 34 4.45 -11.09 5.77
CA ALA A 34 3.70 -10.04 5.08
C ALA A 34 4.06 -8.62 5.54
N ASN A 35 4.35 -8.41 6.83
CA ASN A 35 4.42 -7.06 7.40
C ASN A 35 5.85 -6.62 7.80
N VAL A 36 6.82 -7.54 7.89
CA VAL A 36 8.20 -7.18 8.27
C VAL A 36 9.15 -7.18 7.09
N VAL A 37 9.04 -8.16 6.17
CA VAL A 37 10.00 -8.35 5.08
C VAL A 37 10.03 -7.14 4.13
N ALA A 38 8.87 -6.67 3.67
CA ALA A 38 8.76 -5.58 2.71
C ALA A 38 9.39 -4.25 3.22
N PRO A 39 9.00 -3.71 4.40
CA PRO A 39 9.61 -2.48 4.92
C PRO A 39 11.09 -2.67 5.29
N ALA A 40 11.51 -3.85 5.77
CA ALA A 40 12.92 -4.11 6.02
C ALA A 40 13.76 -4.01 4.72
N ASN A 41 13.28 -4.60 3.62
CA ASN A 41 13.93 -4.49 2.32
C ASN A 41 13.89 -3.06 1.76
N ALA A 42 12.81 -2.33 1.98
CA ALA A 42 12.73 -0.92 1.59
C ALA A 42 13.82 -0.08 2.29
N LEU A 43 14.08 -0.30 3.58
CA LEU A 43 15.15 0.37 4.32
C LEU A 43 16.54 0.00 3.82
N VAL A 44 16.78 -1.28 3.51
CA VAL A 44 18.04 -1.75 2.92
C VAL A 44 18.28 -1.10 1.56
N ASN A 45 17.25 -1.00 0.71
CA ASN A 45 17.34 -0.37 -0.59
C ASN A 45 17.52 1.15 -0.49
N LEU A 46 16.94 1.80 0.53
CA LEU A 46 17.06 3.24 0.74
C LEU A 46 18.49 3.64 1.11
N ASN A 47 19.13 2.89 2.02
CA ASN A 47 20.53 3.13 2.38
C ASN A 47 21.22 1.82 2.80
N PRO A 48 21.85 1.10 1.87
CA PRO A 48 22.48 -0.20 2.15
C PRO A 48 23.72 -0.10 3.05
N MET A 49 24.32 1.10 3.19
CA MET A 49 25.44 1.31 4.11
C MET A 49 24.99 1.41 5.57
N LEU A 50 23.76 1.89 5.82
CA LEU A 50 23.22 2.04 7.18
C LEU A 50 22.40 0.81 7.62
N PHE A 51 21.58 0.28 6.72
CA PHE A 51 20.60 -0.76 7.03
C PHE A 51 21.01 -2.12 6.49
N THR A 52 21.10 -3.10 7.39
CA THR A 52 21.02 -4.52 7.06
C THR A 52 19.60 -5.01 7.26
N PHE A 53 19.22 -6.15 6.67
CA PHE A 53 17.88 -6.72 6.83
C PHE A 53 17.48 -6.86 8.32
N ARG A 54 18.40 -7.34 9.17
CA ARG A 54 18.18 -7.46 10.62
C ARG A 54 17.87 -6.11 11.27
N ARG A 55 18.64 -5.07 10.97
CA ARG A 55 18.41 -3.71 11.51
C ARG A 55 17.07 -3.15 11.01
N GLY A 56 16.77 -3.32 9.72
CA GLY A 56 15.50 -2.89 9.13
C GLY A 56 14.28 -3.60 9.73
N ALA A 57 14.38 -4.91 9.97
CA ALA A 57 13.32 -5.71 10.58
C ALA A 57 13.04 -5.28 12.04
N ILE A 58 14.10 -5.05 12.84
CA ILE A 58 13.96 -4.57 14.22
C ILE A 58 13.31 -3.17 14.24
N LEU A 59 13.76 -2.26 13.39
CA LEU A 59 13.18 -0.92 13.30
C LEU A 59 11.71 -0.97 12.88
N THR A 60 11.37 -1.81 11.90
CA THR A 60 9.99 -2.02 11.46
C THR A 60 9.11 -2.51 12.61
N ALA A 61 9.56 -3.53 13.36
CA ALA A 61 8.82 -4.08 14.48
C ALA A 61 8.59 -3.01 15.57
N PHE A 62 9.61 -2.22 15.89
CA PHE A 62 9.51 -1.12 16.84
C PHE A 62 8.49 -0.07 16.39
N LEU A 63 8.61 0.42 15.15
CA LEU A 63 7.68 1.42 14.59
C LEU A 63 6.25 0.90 14.52
N GLY A 64 6.06 -0.39 14.21
CA GLY A 64 4.74 -1.03 14.21
C GLY A 64 4.05 -0.98 15.57
N VAL A 65 4.79 -1.18 16.66
CA VAL A 65 4.26 -1.04 18.04
C VAL A 65 4.00 0.43 18.38
N VAL A 66 4.93 1.33 18.04
CA VAL A 66 4.81 2.77 18.30
C VAL A 66 3.62 3.41 17.59
N PHE A 67 3.22 2.89 16.43
CA PHE A 67 2.02 3.35 15.71
C PHE A 67 0.70 3.03 16.44
N GLN A 68 0.74 2.16 17.45
CA GLN A 68 -0.42 1.78 18.27
C GLN A 68 -1.64 1.34 17.46
N PRO A 69 -1.51 0.34 16.56
CA PRO A 69 -2.56 -0.06 15.63
C PRO A 69 -3.86 -0.51 16.32
N TRP A 70 -3.79 -0.95 17.58
CA TRP A 70 -4.98 -1.29 18.39
C TRP A 70 -5.94 -0.11 18.58
N LYS A 71 -5.49 1.14 18.44
CA LYS A 71 -6.39 2.30 18.44
C LYS A 71 -7.29 2.33 17.20
N LEU A 72 -6.78 1.92 16.04
CA LEU A 72 -7.55 1.81 14.80
C LEU A 72 -8.57 0.66 14.85
N LEU A 73 -8.24 -0.42 15.57
CA LEU A 73 -9.08 -1.60 15.72
C LEU A 73 -10.26 -1.42 16.70
N LYS A 74 -10.36 -0.27 17.39
CA LYS A 74 -11.45 0.01 18.34
C LYS A 74 -12.84 -0.01 17.69
N SER A 75 -12.95 0.38 16.43
CA SER A 75 -14.18 0.33 15.64
C SER A 75 -13.92 -0.39 14.34
N SER A 76 -14.61 -1.50 14.11
CA SER A 76 -14.52 -2.25 12.84
C SER A 76 -14.97 -1.41 11.65
N GLU A 77 -15.95 -0.51 11.85
CA GLU A 77 -16.41 0.39 10.80
C GLU A 77 -15.32 1.41 10.43
N SER A 78 -14.70 2.05 11.42
CA SER A 78 -13.60 2.98 11.19
C SER A 78 -12.40 2.29 10.53
N PHE A 79 -12.08 1.07 10.99
CA PHE A 79 -10.99 0.30 10.41
C PHE A 79 -11.24 -0.04 8.94
N VAL A 80 -12.40 -0.60 8.60
CA VAL A 80 -12.70 -1.02 7.23
C VAL A 80 -12.94 0.18 6.34
N TYR A 81 -13.92 1.01 6.67
CA TYR A 81 -14.42 2.04 5.77
C TYR A 81 -13.67 3.36 5.83
N THR A 82 -12.79 3.57 6.81
CA THR A 82 -11.97 4.79 6.86
C THR A 82 -10.52 4.48 6.59
N TRP A 83 -9.95 3.53 7.36
CA TRP A 83 -8.53 3.21 7.25
C TRP A 83 -8.20 2.36 6.02
N LEU A 84 -8.80 1.17 5.86
CA LEU A 84 -8.47 0.29 4.73
C LEU A 84 -8.85 0.90 3.38
N VAL A 85 -10.04 1.49 3.27
CA VAL A 85 -10.45 2.16 2.03
C VAL A 85 -9.54 3.37 1.73
N GLY A 86 -9.26 4.23 2.71
CA GLY A 86 -8.34 5.35 2.53
C GLY A 86 -6.93 4.92 2.15
N TYR A 87 -6.39 3.88 2.79
CA TYR A 87 -5.09 3.29 2.44
C TYR A 87 -5.08 2.71 1.02
N SER A 88 -6.14 2.00 0.65
CA SER A 88 -6.28 1.40 -0.69
C SER A 88 -6.31 2.45 -1.80
N ALA A 89 -6.81 3.65 -1.52
CA ALA A 89 -6.79 4.78 -2.43
C ALA A 89 -5.36 5.22 -2.82
N LEU A 90 -4.41 5.06 -1.90
CA LEU A 90 -2.99 5.39 -2.13
C LEU A 90 -2.25 4.25 -2.82
N MET A 91 -2.60 3.00 -2.49
CA MET A 91 -1.98 1.82 -3.10
C MET A 91 -2.46 1.55 -4.52
N GLY A 92 -3.72 1.85 -4.84
CA GLY A 92 -4.29 1.67 -6.18
C GLY A 92 -3.46 2.32 -7.29
N PRO A 93 -3.17 3.63 -7.22
CA PRO A 93 -2.37 4.34 -8.22
C PRO A 93 -0.99 3.76 -8.42
N ILE A 94 -0.30 3.40 -7.34
CA ILE A 94 1.05 2.82 -7.40
C ILE A 94 1.00 1.51 -8.17
N GLY A 95 0.03 0.64 -7.85
CA GLY A 95 -0.19 -0.61 -8.57
C GLY A 95 -0.51 -0.38 -10.06
N GLY A 96 -1.40 0.57 -10.37
CA GLY A 96 -1.78 0.90 -11.74
C GLY A 96 -0.61 1.40 -12.58
N ILE A 97 0.19 2.32 -12.02
CA ILE A 97 1.39 2.86 -12.69
C ILE A 97 2.42 1.77 -12.93
N ILE A 98 2.73 0.93 -11.92
CA ILE A 98 3.73 -0.13 -12.05
C ILE A 98 3.32 -1.15 -13.12
N LEU A 99 2.05 -1.59 -13.13
CA LEU A 99 1.58 -2.57 -14.12
C LEU A 99 1.59 -2.00 -15.53
N VAL A 100 1.17 -0.75 -15.70
CA VAL A 100 1.22 -0.07 -17.00
C VAL A 100 2.66 0.13 -17.47
N ASP A 101 3.56 0.59 -16.59
CA ASP A 101 4.96 0.80 -16.92
C ASP A 101 5.62 -0.50 -17.38
N TYR A 102 5.41 -1.59 -16.63
CA TYR A 102 6.03 -2.87 -16.92
C TYR A 102 5.44 -3.54 -18.17
N TYR A 103 4.12 -3.70 -18.26
CA TYR A 103 3.50 -4.49 -19.33
C TYR A 103 3.23 -3.69 -20.61
N LEU A 104 2.82 -2.43 -20.53
CA LEU A 104 2.40 -1.66 -21.70
C LEU A 104 3.52 -0.76 -22.24
N VAL A 105 4.23 -0.05 -21.36
CA VAL A 105 5.28 0.90 -21.78
C VAL A 105 6.58 0.16 -22.09
N LYS A 106 7.06 -0.66 -21.15
CA LYS A 106 8.35 -1.36 -21.27
C LYS A 106 8.23 -2.76 -21.88
N LYS A 107 7.00 -3.27 -22.06
CA LYS A 107 6.72 -4.58 -22.66
C LYS A 107 7.55 -5.70 -22.04
N THR A 108 7.63 -5.73 -20.71
CA THR A 108 8.41 -6.69 -19.90
C THR A 108 9.94 -6.63 -20.07
N ASN A 109 10.47 -5.66 -20.82
CA ASN A 109 11.90 -5.49 -21.02
C ASN A 109 12.47 -4.43 -20.06
N LEU A 110 13.26 -4.88 -19.08
CA LEU A 110 13.91 -4.03 -18.08
C LEU A 110 15.43 -4.14 -18.17
N SER A 111 16.11 -3.00 -18.07
CA SER A 111 17.57 -2.94 -17.93
C SER A 111 17.93 -3.15 -16.46
N ILE A 112 18.41 -4.35 -16.11
CA ILE A 112 18.80 -4.65 -14.73
C ILE A 112 19.97 -3.77 -14.29
N GLU A 113 20.92 -3.49 -15.19
CA GLU A 113 22.06 -2.64 -14.91
C GLU A 113 21.62 -1.22 -14.53
N ASP A 114 20.70 -0.63 -15.31
CA ASP A 114 20.21 0.73 -15.03
C ASP A 114 19.37 0.80 -13.76
N LEU A 115 18.71 -0.29 -13.33
CA LEU A 115 17.95 -0.32 -12.08
C LEU A 115 18.85 -0.16 -10.84
N TYR A 116 20.12 -0.57 -10.93
CA TYR A 116 21.10 -0.46 -9.85
C TYR A 116 22.13 0.66 -10.10
N SER A 117 21.91 1.49 -11.13
CA SER A 117 22.81 2.58 -11.49
C SER A 117 22.27 3.95 -11.05
N ARG A 118 23.18 4.86 -10.70
CA ARG A 118 22.89 6.29 -10.44
C ARG A 118 23.28 7.18 -11.62
N ASN A 119 23.64 6.59 -12.76
CA ASN A 119 24.09 7.30 -13.93
C ASN A 119 22.98 8.23 -14.46
N SER A 120 23.32 9.49 -14.71
CA SER A 120 22.40 10.48 -15.27
C SER A 120 21.87 10.15 -16.67
N LEU A 121 22.58 9.26 -17.39
CA LEU A 121 22.22 8.78 -18.72
C LEU A 121 21.45 7.45 -18.68
N GLY A 122 21.24 6.86 -17.50
CA GLY A 122 20.54 5.59 -17.36
C GLY A 122 19.05 5.68 -17.68
N ALA A 123 18.46 4.57 -18.15
CA ALA A 123 17.06 4.52 -18.60
C ALA A 123 16.02 4.94 -17.54
N TYR A 124 16.37 4.84 -16.26
CA TYR A 124 15.48 5.16 -15.11
C TYR A 124 15.89 6.42 -14.35
N TYR A 125 16.82 7.23 -14.88
CA TYR A 125 17.23 8.47 -14.22
C TYR A 125 16.20 9.59 -14.38
N TYR A 126 15.45 9.62 -15.48
CA TYR A 126 14.39 10.62 -15.74
C TYR A 126 14.85 12.06 -15.46
N SER A 127 14.08 12.86 -14.71
CA SER A 127 14.45 14.22 -14.30
C SER A 127 15.09 14.17 -12.91
N LYS A 128 16.42 14.04 -12.87
CA LYS A 128 17.23 14.01 -11.62
C LYS A 128 16.80 12.91 -10.63
N GLY A 129 16.48 11.72 -11.14
CA GLY A 129 16.01 10.57 -10.38
C GLY A 129 14.49 10.46 -10.26
N PHE A 130 13.71 11.42 -10.78
CA PHE A 130 12.26 11.43 -10.65
C PHE A 130 11.52 11.33 -11.98
N ASN A 131 10.62 10.35 -12.06
CA ASN A 131 9.65 10.25 -13.15
C ASN A 131 8.45 11.17 -12.87
N VAL A 132 8.52 12.40 -13.39
CA VAL A 132 7.46 13.41 -13.22
C VAL A 132 6.11 12.91 -13.73
N ALA A 133 6.08 12.13 -14.83
CA ALA A 133 4.83 11.59 -15.35
C ALA A 133 4.18 10.60 -14.37
N ALA A 134 4.98 9.74 -13.71
CA ALA A 134 4.48 8.83 -12.69
C ALA A 134 3.99 9.58 -11.43
N ILE A 135 4.69 10.64 -11.01
CA ILE A 135 4.27 11.47 -9.87
C ILE A 135 2.95 12.17 -10.16
N VAL A 136 2.80 12.77 -11.35
CA VAL A 136 1.55 13.41 -11.74
C VAL A 136 0.42 12.38 -11.86
N ALA A 137 0.69 11.19 -12.42
CA ALA A 137 -0.28 10.10 -12.48
C ALA A 137 -0.76 9.67 -11.09
N LEU A 138 0.15 9.58 -10.12
CA LEU A 138 -0.18 9.29 -8.72
C LEU A 138 -1.14 10.33 -8.15
N VAL A 139 -0.84 11.62 -8.35
CA VAL A 139 -1.70 12.72 -7.90
C VAL A 139 -3.08 12.64 -8.57
N VAL A 140 -3.13 12.45 -9.89
CA VAL A 140 -4.38 12.30 -10.64
C VAL A 140 -5.21 11.11 -10.13
N GLY A 141 -4.57 10.02 -9.74
CA GLY A 141 -5.27 8.86 -9.18
C GLY A 141 -5.89 9.12 -7.80
N VAL A 142 -5.19 9.85 -6.93
CA VAL A 142 -5.63 10.10 -5.56
C VAL A 142 -6.65 11.23 -5.46
N LEU A 143 -6.50 12.29 -6.27
CA LEU A 143 -7.31 13.51 -6.17
C LEU A 143 -8.83 13.27 -6.13
N PRO A 144 -9.43 12.43 -6.99
CA PRO A 144 -10.89 12.20 -6.99
C PRO A 144 -11.42 11.56 -5.70
N VAL A 145 -10.56 10.87 -4.94
CA VAL A 145 -10.94 10.16 -3.71
C VAL A 145 -10.98 11.07 -2.49
N ILE A 146 -10.21 12.16 -2.51
CA ILE A 146 -10.03 13.07 -1.37
C ILE A 146 -11.37 13.60 -0.82
N PRO A 147 -12.32 14.10 -1.63
CA PRO A 147 -13.58 14.63 -1.09
C PRO A 147 -14.39 13.58 -0.32
N GLY A 148 -14.50 12.36 -0.85
CA GLY A 148 -15.23 11.28 -0.17
C GLY A 148 -14.52 10.80 1.10
N PHE A 149 -13.18 10.78 1.11
CA PHE A 149 -12.40 10.52 2.32
C PHE A 149 -12.65 11.58 3.40
N LEU A 150 -12.56 12.86 3.05
CA LEU A 150 -12.78 13.99 3.96
C LEU A 150 -14.20 14.01 4.55
N HIS A 151 -15.19 13.55 3.76
CA HIS A 151 -16.54 13.31 4.26
C HIS A 151 -16.56 12.18 5.29
N LYS A 152 -15.93 11.03 4.99
CA LYS A 152 -15.94 9.86 5.87
C LYS A 152 -15.24 10.13 7.21
N VAL A 153 -14.20 10.95 7.24
CA VAL A 153 -13.54 11.38 8.49
C VAL A 153 -14.27 12.53 9.21
N GLY A 154 -15.39 13.00 8.68
CA GLY A 154 -16.23 14.04 9.30
C GLY A 154 -15.71 15.47 9.15
N THR A 155 -14.71 15.71 8.29
CA THR A 155 -14.20 17.06 8.00
C THR A 155 -15.14 17.82 7.08
N LEU A 156 -15.71 17.14 6.08
CA LEU A 156 -16.75 17.70 5.20
C LEU A 156 -18.13 17.20 5.62
N LYS A 157 -19.05 18.14 5.88
CA LYS A 157 -20.43 17.83 6.33
C LYS A 157 -21.29 17.19 5.24
N SER A 158 -21.10 17.59 3.98
CA SER A 158 -21.74 16.95 2.84
C SER A 158 -20.82 16.94 1.62
N VAL A 159 -20.98 15.93 0.78
CA VAL A 159 -20.37 15.81 -0.55
C VAL A 159 -21.41 15.22 -1.50
N SER A 160 -21.21 15.38 -2.81
CA SER A 160 -22.09 14.73 -3.78
C SER A 160 -22.00 13.20 -3.67
N GLU A 161 -23.10 12.52 -4.00
CA GLU A 161 -23.16 11.06 -3.98
C GLU A 161 -22.05 10.42 -4.83
N SER A 162 -21.66 11.06 -5.94
CA SER A 162 -20.56 10.63 -6.80
C SER A 162 -19.24 10.48 -6.03
N PHE A 163 -18.89 11.41 -5.14
CA PHE A 163 -17.64 11.31 -4.36
C PHE A 163 -17.70 10.22 -3.29
N VAL A 164 -18.88 9.91 -2.77
CA VAL A 164 -19.08 8.77 -1.86
C VAL A 164 -18.86 7.45 -2.62
N VAL A 165 -19.42 7.33 -3.81
CA VAL A 165 -19.23 6.14 -4.68
C VAL A 165 -17.77 5.98 -5.08
N ILE A 166 -17.09 7.09 -5.46
CA ILE A 166 -15.66 7.08 -5.78
C ILE A 166 -14.84 6.59 -4.58
N TYR A 167 -15.12 7.10 -3.38
CA TYR A 167 -14.39 6.68 -2.18
C TYR A 167 -14.63 5.22 -1.82
N ASN A 168 -15.87 4.74 -1.87
CA ASN A 168 -16.18 3.34 -1.61
C ASN A 168 -15.50 2.38 -2.60
N ASN A 169 -15.17 2.85 -3.81
CA ASN A 169 -14.44 2.12 -4.84
C ASN A 169 -13.02 2.66 -5.05
N ALA A 170 -12.44 3.29 -4.03
CA ALA A 170 -11.22 4.09 -4.16
C ALA A 170 -10.07 3.33 -4.83
N TRP A 171 -9.86 2.06 -4.47
CA TRP A 171 -8.78 1.26 -5.06
C TRP A 171 -8.89 1.18 -6.58
N PHE A 172 -10.06 0.83 -7.12
CA PHE A 172 -10.27 0.67 -8.56
C PHE A 172 -10.20 2.01 -9.28
N VAL A 173 -10.89 3.03 -8.78
CA VAL A 173 -10.90 4.36 -9.42
C VAL A 173 -9.48 4.91 -9.50
N SER A 174 -8.73 4.83 -8.41
CA SER A 174 -7.37 5.36 -8.32
C SER A 174 -6.38 4.55 -9.15
N PHE A 175 -6.55 3.22 -9.19
CA PHE A 175 -5.75 2.30 -10.01
C PHE A 175 -5.89 2.61 -11.51
N PHE A 176 -7.13 2.62 -12.02
CA PHE A 176 -7.38 2.79 -13.45
C PHE A 176 -7.09 4.21 -13.92
N SER A 177 -7.45 5.23 -13.13
CA SER A 177 -7.18 6.63 -13.49
C SER A 177 -5.68 6.94 -13.56
N ALA A 178 -4.90 6.53 -12.55
CA ALA A 178 -3.45 6.72 -12.56
C ALA A 178 -2.77 5.91 -13.66
N GLY A 179 -3.14 4.63 -13.82
CA GLY A 179 -2.60 3.77 -14.86
C GLY A 179 -2.86 4.32 -16.27
N LEU A 180 -4.11 4.70 -16.56
CA LEU A 180 -4.49 5.28 -17.84
C LEU A 180 -3.76 6.60 -18.11
N PHE A 181 -3.71 7.49 -17.12
CA PHE A 181 -3.02 8.77 -17.26
C PHE A 181 -1.52 8.56 -17.52
N TYR A 182 -0.87 7.67 -16.76
CA TYR A 182 0.54 7.35 -16.95
C TYR A 182 0.82 6.75 -18.33
N TRP A 183 -0.06 5.87 -18.81
CA TRP A 183 0.05 5.29 -20.14
C TRP A 183 0.00 6.36 -21.23
N ILE A 184 -1.00 7.25 -21.18
CA ILE A 184 -1.17 8.34 -22.15
C ILE A 184 0.07 9.24 -22.16
N MET A 185 0.52 9.68 -20.98
CA MET A 185 1.71 10.52 -20.86
C MET A 185 2.98 9.84 -21.39
N SER A 186 3.13 8.54 -21.16
CA SER A 186 4.27 7.76 -21.64
C SER A 186 4.24 7.58 -23.15
N CYS A 187 3.07 7.38 -23.75
CA CYS A 187 2.90 7.30 -25.20
C CYS A 187 3.18 8.65 -25.90
N LEU A 188 2.80 9.77 -25.28
CA LEU A 188 3.07 11.11 -25.82
C LEU A 188 4.56 11.48 -25.78
N LYS A 189 5.31 10.96 -24.81
CA LYS A 189 6.73 11.23 -24.64
C LYS A 189 7.66 10.35 -25.48
N ASN A 190 7.15 9.21 -25.95
CA ASN A 190 7.84 8.29 -26.87
C ASN A 190 7.60 8.62 -28.36
N LYS A 191 6.85 9.70 -28.66
CA LYS A 191 6.78 10.32 -29.99
C LYS A 191 7.73 11.51 -30.03
#